data_AF-A8T451-F1
#
_entry.id   AF-A8T451-F1
#
_cell.length_a   1.000
_cell.length_b   1.000
_cell.length_c   1.000
_cell.angle_alpha   90.00
_cell.angle_beta   90.00
_cell.angle_gamma   90.00
#
_symmetry.space_group_name_H-M   'P 1'
#
loop_
_entity.id
_entity.type
_entity.pdbx_description
1 polymer ?
#
loop_
_entity_poly.entity_id
_entity_poly.type
_entity_poly.pdbx_seq_one_letter_code
_entity_poly.pdbx_strand_id
1 'polypeptide(L)'
;MSNVDILLQQAVEASLGQTQASKQLADKVKETSSQIEATVASKIEQLDQWKANVKADQISGQARYAHDIDLTELPVDHFFPVWWKMATNEQGGCDITIARHYSRDHNLKPFGEGIVHVAGLLLQIEGCDSGWGGDAQYLQIKRLSQTYRETVRKVAHRMMCIVRPVDGSRPIYSGVTSGNVVACTVRSGCYLRGGLRYKVLTNWNADLKYSRELDEVEITRETSSKDNWEIKWTAKAYSIHDALLGERYPEIRNAFQQTNELLFEAKS
;
A
#
# COMPACT_ATOMS: atom_id res chain seq x y z
N MET A 1 32.50 61.27 -61.96
CA MET A 1 31.86 60.91 -60.68
C MET A 1 32.68 61.53 -59.56
N SER A 2 32.04 62.22 -58.63
CA SER A 2 32.69 62.74 -57.43
C SER A 2 32.91 61.61 -56.41
N ASN A 3 33.85 61.76 -55.47
CA ASN A 3 34.03 60.80 -54.37
C ASN A 3 32.74 60.59 -53.54
N VAL A 4 31.87 61.59 -53.50
CA VAL A 4 30.57 61.52 -52.82
C VAL A 4 29.62 60.57 -53.54
N ASP A 5 29.62 60.56 -54.88
CA ASP A 5 28.77 59.66 -55.68
C ASP A 5 29.17 58.19 -55.49
N ILE A 6 30.48 57.92 -55.38
CA ILE A 6 31.02 56.57 -55.16
C ILE A 6 30.63 56.05 -53.76
N LEU A 7 30.77 56.89 -52.73
CA LEU A 7 30.38 56.53 -51.35
C LEU A 7 28.86 56.33 -51.22
N LEU A 8 28.06 57.15 -51.90
CA LEU A 8 26.61 57.02 -51.91
C LEU A 8 26.18 55.71 -52.58
N GLN A 9 26.80 55.34 -53.70
CA GLN A 9 26.53 54.09 -54.39
C GLN A 9 26.90 52.87 -53.53
N GLN A 10 28.06 52.89 -52.88
CA GLN A 10 28.48 51.83 -51.95
C GLN A 10 27.53 51.69 -50.75
N ALA A 11 27.04 52.82 -50.20
CA ALA A 11 26.08 52.80 -49.10
C ALA A 11 24.72 52.22 -49.52
N VAL A 12 24.25 52.53 -50.73
CA VAL A 12 23.01 51.98 -51.29
C VAL A 12 23.15 50.47 -51.54
N GLU A 13 24.26 50.03 -52.13
CA GLU A 13 24.54 48.60 -52.35
C GLU A 13 24.63 47.83 -51.02
N ALA A 14 25.29 48.39 -50.00
CA ALA A 14 25.37 47.80 -48.66
C ALA A 14 23.98 47.72 -47.99
N SER A 15 23.15 48.77 -48.12
CA SER A 15 21.79 48.80 -47.58
C SER A 15 20.87 47.77 -48.26
N LEU A 16 20.97 47.62 -49.58
CA LEU A 16 20.27 46.58 -50.34
C LEU A 16 20.72 45.18 -49.90
N GLY A 17 22.03 44.95 -49.77
CA GLY A 17 22.58 43.69 -49.29
C GLY A 17 22.11 43.33 -47.88
N GLN A 18 22.10 44.31 -46.95
CA GLN A 18 21.60 44.11 -45.59
C GLN A 18 20.10 43.80 -45.56
N THR A 19 19.31 44.47 -46.40
CA THR A 19 17.86 44.22 -46.51
C THR A 19 17.59 42.80 -47.01
N GLN A 20 18.35 42.35 -48.00
CA GLN A 20 18.22 41.00 -48.55
C GLN A 20 18.63 39.92 -47.54
N ALA A 21 19.74 40.14 -46.81
CA ALA A 21 20.17 39.26 -45.73
C ALA A 21 19.16 39.20 -44.58
N SER A 22 18.56 40.34 -44.21
CA SER A 22 17.53 40.41 -43.17
C SER A 22 16.26 39.66 -43.58
N LYS A 23 15.88 39.74 -44.85
CA LYS A 23 14.74 39.00 -45.40
C LYS A 23 15.00 37.48 -45.38
N GLN A 24 16.18 37.04 -45.82
CA GLN A 24 16.57 35.63 -45.77
C GLN A 24 16.59 35.08 -44.34
N LEU A 25 17.08 35.87 -43.38
CA LEU A 25 17.06 35.47 -41.97
C LEU A 25 15.63 35.37 -41.43
N ALA A 26 14.76 36.34 -41.74
CA ALA A 26 13.36 36.32 -41.32
C ALA A 26 12.62 35.10 -41.88
N ASP A 27 12.82 34.79 -43.17
CA ASP A 27 12.23 33.61 -43.81
C ASP A 27 12.72 32.32 -43.14
N LYS A 28 14.02 32.22 -42.85
CA LYS A 28 14.61 31.07 -42.15
C LYS A 28 14.11 30.91 -40.72
N VAL A 29 13.95 32.02 -39.98
CA VAL A 29 13.38 32.00 -38.61
C VAL A 29 11.94 31.53 -38.65
N LYS A 30 11.14 31.99 -39.62
CA LYS A 30 9.75 31.56 -39.80
C LYS A 30 9.67 30.06 -40.09
N GLU A 31 10.47 29.57 -41.04
CA GLU A 31 10.52 28.14 -41.38
C GLU A 31 10.92 27.28 -40.17
N THR A 32 11.99 27.67 -39.47
CA THR A 32 12.47 26.95 -38.29
C THR A 32 11.43 26.96 -37.17
N SER A 33 10.74 28.08 -36.96
CA SER A 33 9.67 28.18 -35.95
C SER A 33 8.52 27.23 -36.26
N SER A 34 8.07 27.17 -37.52
CA SER A 34 7.03 26.23 -37.94
C SER A 34 7.45 24.76 -37.81
N GLN A 35 8.72 24.43 -38.09
CA GLN A 35 9.25 23.08 -37.88
C GLN A 35 9.27 22.70 -36.38
N ILE A 36 9.66 23.64 -35.51
CA ILE A 36 9.64 23.45 -34.06
C ILE A 36 8.20 23.22 -33.58
N GLU A 37 7.26 24.07 -33.98
CA GLU A 37 5.85 23.94 -33.60
C GLU A 37 5.26 22.59 -34.01
N ALA A 38 5.51 22.16 -35.25
CA ALA A 38 5.06 20.85 -35.75
C ALA A 38 5.69 19.69 -34.97
N THR A 39 6.99 19.78 -34.66
CA THR A 39 7.71 18.75 -33.90
C THR A 39 7.20 18.66 -32.47
N VAL A 40 6.98 19.81 -31.82
CA VAL A 40 6.43 19.89 -30.46
C VAL A 40 5.02 19.31 -30.42
N ALA A 41 4.15 19.68 -31.37
CA ALA A 41 2.80 19.13 -31.46
C ALA A 41 2.81 17.60 -31.61
N SER A 42 3.64 17.07 -32.51
CA SER A 42 3.77 15.62 -32.70
C SER A 42 4.31 14.91 -31.45
N LYS A 43 5.26 15.51 -30.73
CA LYS A 43 5.81 14.95 -29.49
C LYS A 43 4.81 14.97 -28.35
N ILE A 44 3.98 16.02 -28.25
CA ILE A 44 2.87 16.08 -27.29
C ILE A 44 1.87 14.95 -27.58
N GLU A 45 1.48 14.77 -28.84
CA GLU A 45 0.55 13.69 -29.22
C GLU A 45 1.12 12.30 -28.91
N GLN A 46 2.39 12.05 -29.23
CA GLN A 46 3.08 10.79 -28.87
C GLN A 46 3.09 10.57 -27.36
N LEU A 47 3.33 11.62 -26.57
CA LEU A 47 3.36 11.53 -25.11
C LEU A 47 1.96 11.23 -24.54
N ASP A 48 0.92 11.87 -25.06
CA ASP A 48 -0.45 11.65 -24.59
C ASP A 48 -0.97 10.27 -24.97
N GLN A 49 -0.63 9.78 -26.16
CA GLN A 49 -0.88 8.38 -26.56
C GLN A 49 -0.13 7.39 -25.67
N TRP A 50 1.14 7.67 -25.33
CA TRP A 50 1.90 6.82 -24.42
C TRP A 50 1.27 6.79 -23.02
N LYS A 51 0.92 7.95 -22.45
CA LYS A 51 0.25 8.05 -21.13
C LYS A 51 -1.08 7.29 -21.09
N ALA A 52 -1.86 7.34 -22.17
CA ALA A 52 -3.16 6.68 -22.23
C ALA A 52 -3.05 5.15 -22.27
N ASN A 53 -1.95 4.62 -22.79
CA ASN A 53 -1.80 3.19 -23.08
C ASN A 53 -0.76 2.48 -22.21
N VAL A 54 0.11 3.22 -21.52
CA VAL A 54 1.18 2.64 -20.70
C VAL A 54 0.59 1.84 -19.53
N LYS A 55 0.98 0.57 -19.47
CA LYS A 55 0.67 -0.33 -18.36
C LYS A 55 1.92 -0.57 -17.52
N ALA A 56 1.73 -0.97 -16.25
CA ALA A 56 2.82 -1.16 -15.31
C ALA A 56 3.87 -2.20 -15.81
N ASP A 57 3.43 -3.25 -16.50
CA ASP A 57 4.29 -4.26 -17.13
C ASP A 57 5.16 -3.73 -18.27
N GLN A 58 4.69 -2.71 -19.00
CA GLN A 58 5.42 -2.08 -20.11
C GLN A 58 6.57 -1.16 -19.65
N ILE A 59 6.66 -0.86 -18.35
CA ILE A 59 7.71 -0.01 -17.77
C ILE A 59 8.50 -0.74 -16.67
N SER A 60 8.42 -2.07 -16.61
CA SER A 60 8.99 -2.87 -15.52
C SER A 60 8.57 -2.39 -14.12
N GLY A 61 7.39 -1.78 -14.03
CA GLY A 61 6.82 -1.26 -12.79
C GLY A 61 6.08 -2.35 -12.04
N GLN A 62 6.29 -2.44 -10.73
CA GLN A 62 5.48 -3.29 -9.88
C GLN A 62 4.16 -2.60 -9.58
N ALA A 63 3.03 -3.27 -9.84
CA ALA A 63 1.71 -2.74 -9.50
C ALA A 63 1.61 -2.44 -8.00
N ARG A 64 0.91 -1.35 -7.65
CA ARG A 64 0.61 -0.97 -6.27
C ARG A 64 -0.89 -0.76 -6.12
N TYR A 65 -1.50 -1.52 -5.24
CA TYR A 65 -2.93 -1.42 -4.92
C TYR A 65 -3.07 -0.72 -3.58
N ALA A 66 -3.95 0.28 -3.52
CA ALA A 66 -4.17 1.09 -2.33
C ALA A 66 -5.56 0.81 -1.75
N HIS A 67 -5.60 0.58 -0.44
CA HIS A 67 -6.82 0.33 0.31
C HIS A 67 -6.88 1.26 1.52
N ASP A 68 -8.09 1.63 1.91
CA ASP A 68 -8.36 2.37 3.13
C ASP A 68 -9.07 1.46 4.14
N ILE A 69 -8.54 1.42 5.35
CA ILE A 69 -9.22 0.83 6.51
C ILE A 69 -9.63 2.00 7.40
N ASP A 70 -10.94 2.22 7.50
CA ASP A 70 -11.51 3.22 8.39
C ASP A 70 -12.04 2.54 9.65
N LEU A 71 -11.36 2.77 10.78
CA LEU A 71 -11.82 2.38 12.12
C LEU A 71 -12.14 3.60 12.99
N THR A 72 -12.31 4.78 12.40
CA THR A 72 -12.73 5.98 13.14
C THR A 72 -14.11 5.79 13.76
N GLU A 73 -14.38 6.53 14.84
CA GLU A 73 -15.61 6.42 15.65
C GLU A 73 -15.74 5.10 16.44
N LEU A 74 -14.84 4.14 16.23
CA LEU A 74 -14.78 2.92 17.02
C LEU A 74 -14.01 3.13 18.33
N PRO A 75 -14.27 2.32 19.37
CA PRO A 75 -13.59 2.42 20.65
C PRO A 75 -12.06 2.37 20.52
N VAL A 76 -11.42 3.43 21.01
CA VAL A 76 -9.95 3.58 21.04
C VAL A 76 -9.29 2.72 22.09
N ASP A 77 -10.03 1.88 22.81
CA ASP A 77 -9.54 0.87 23.73
C ASP A 77 -9.59 -0.54 23.12
N HIS A 78 -10.07 -0.69 21.88
CA HIS A 78 -10.19 -1.96 21.18
C HIS A 78 -9.26 -2.10 19.96
N PHE A 79 -9.05 -3.35 19.56
CA PHE A 79 -8.29 -3.80 18.41
C PHE A 79 -9.19 -4.63 17.50
N PHE A 80 -9.31 -4.22 16.24
CA PHE A 80 -10.25 -4.76 15.26
C PHE A 80 -9.54 -5.67 14.25
N PRO A 81 -10.15 -6.79 13.85
CA PRO A 81 -9.53 -7.75 12.96
C PRO A 81 -9.42 -7.22 11.53
N VAL A 82 -8.24 -7.41 10.93
CA VAL A 82 -7.94 -7.18 9.52
C VAL A 82 -7.30 -8.44 8.96
N TRP A 83 -7.83 -8.94 7.84
CA TRP A 83 -7.36 -10.19 7.25
C TRP A 83 -7.24 -10.10 5.74
N TRP A 84 -6.39 -10.95 5.19
CA TRP A 84 -6.12 -11.03 3.76
C TRP A 84 -5.72 -12.45 3.37
N LYS A 85 -5.76 -12.72 2.07
CA LYS A 85 -5.17 -13.92 1.48
C LYS A 85 -3.93 -13.52 0.68
N MET A 86 -2.78 -14.10 1.03
CA MET A 86 -1.57 -13.95 0.24
C MET A 86 -1.72 -14.72 -1.08
N ALA A 87 -1.07 -14.23 -2.14
CA ALA A 87 -0.92 -14.97 -3.38
C ALA A 87 -0.04 -16.22 -3.17
N THR A 88 -0.20 -17.21 -4.04
CA THR A 88 0.66 -18.42 -4.03
C THR A 88 2.11 -18.03 -4.33
N ASN A 89 3.05 -18.88 -3.93
CA ASN A 89 4.48 -18.64 -4.17
C ASN A 89 4.85 -18.55 -5.67
N GLU A 90 4.06 -19.13 -6.58
CA GLU A 90 4.23 -18.99 -8.03
C GLU A 90 4.05 -17.55 -8.53
N GLN A 91 3.34 -16.71 -7.77
CA GLN A 91 3.14 -15.29 -8.10
C GLN A 91 4.23 -14.39 -7.48
N GLY A 92 5.23 -14.99 -6.82
CA GLY A 92 6.30 -14.28 -6.12
C GLY A 92 5.91 -13.81 -4.71
N GLY A 93 6.77 -12.94 -4.14
CA GLY A 93 6.58 -12.40 -2.80
C GLY A 93 5.48 -11.34 -2.72
N CYS A 94 4.58 -11.50 -1.76
CA CYS A 94 3.55 -10.54 -1.39
C CYS A 94 4.11 -9.50 -0.42
N ASP A 95 4.15 -8.23 -0.81
CA ASP A 95 4.52 -7.09 0.03
C ASP A 95 3.28 -6.33 0.49
N ILE A 96 3.12 -6.13 1.80
CA ILE A 96 2.07 -5.31 2.41
C ILE A 96 2.72 -4.18 3.21
N THR A 97 2.23 -2.95 3.04
CA THR A 97 2.53 -1.84 3.95
C THR A 97 1.24 -1.32 4.55
N ILE A 98 1.12 -1.35 5.88
CA ILE A 98 0.05 -0.69 6.64
C ILE A 98 0.67 0.53 7.30
N ALA A 99 0.16 1.72 7.00
CA ALA A 99 0.74 2.95 7.50
C ALA A 99 -0.30 4.01 7.86
N ARG A 100 0.07 4.87 8.81
CA ARG A 100 -0.64 6.13 9.08
C ARG A 100 0.30 7.20 9.60
N HIS A 101 0.04 8.44 9.20
CA HIS A 101 0.71 9.62 9.73
C HIS A 101 0.24 9.93 11.16
N TYR A 102 1.15 10.37 12.03
CA TYR A 102 0.87 10.49 13.46
C TYR A 102 -0.22 11.50 13.83
N SER A 103 -0.40 12.56 13.03
CA SER A 103 -1.43 13.60 13.27
C SER A 103 -2.74 13.33 12.54
N ARG A 104 -2.83 12.24 11.77
CA ARG A 104 -4.05 11.92 11.04
C ARG A 104 -5.21 11.70 12.03
N ASP A 105 -6.38 12.18 11.63
CA ASP A 105 -7.64 12.09 12.38
C ASP A 105 -7.65 12.90 13.70
N HIS A 106 -6.67 13.77 13.96
CA HIS A 106 -6.61 14.57 15.20
C HIS A 106 -7.86 15.45 15.43
N ASN A 107 -8.54 15.84 14.34
CA ASN A 107 -9.72 16.69 14.35
C ASN A 107 -10.96 15.92 14.82
N LEU A 108 -10.92 14.59 14.73
CA LEU A 108 -11.94 13.69 15.26
C LEU A 108 -11.73 13.41 16.75
N LYS A 109 -10.61 13.89 17.32
CA LYS A 109 -10.29 13.83 18.75
C LYS A 109 -10.43 12.41 19.33
N PRO A 110 -9.88 11.36 18.67
CA PRO A 110 -10.11 9.97 19.08
C PRO A 110 -9.62 9.69 20.50
N PHE A 111 -8.60 10.41 20.97
CA PHE A 111 -8.05 10.27 22.32
C PHE A 111 -8.36 11.47 23.24
N GLY A 112 -9.27 12.35 22.84
CA GLY A 112 -9.65 13.55 23.60
C GLY A 112 -9.15 14.86 23.01
N GLU A 113 -9.64 15.96 23.59
CA GLU A 113 -9.34 17.34 23.19
C GLU A 113 -7.85 17.68 23.33
N GLY A 114 -7.33 18.50 22.41
CA GLY A 114 -5.95 19.00 22.45
C GLY A 114 -4.87 17.99 22.05
N ILE A 115 -5.21 16.74 21.74
CA ILE A 115 -4.23 15.72 21.34
C ILE A 115 -3.96 15.79 19.84
N VAL A 116 -2.84 16.42 19.48
CA VAL A 116 -2.39 16.57 18.07
C VAL A 116 -1.51 15.42 17.58
N HIS A 117 -0.75 14.79 18.47
CA HIS A 117 0.03 13.59 18.19
C HIS A 117 -0.80 12.36 18.55
N VAL A 118 -1.51 11.83 17.55
CA VAL A 118 -2.50 10.75 17.70
C VAL A 118 -1.81 9.40 17.77
N ALA A 119 -1.27 8.88 16.66
CA ALA A 119 -0.44 7.66 16.64
C ALA A 119 0.19 7.44 15.26
N GLY A 120 1.48 7.15 15.16
CA GLY A 120 2.12 6.78 13.89
C GLY A 120 2.22 5.26 13.73
N LEU A 121 2.08 4.77 12.50
CA LEU A 121 2.37 3.38 12.15
C LEU A 121 3.13 3.32 10.82
N LEU A 122 4.19 2.52 10.80
CA LEU A 122 4.77 1.90 9.62
C LEU A 122 4.94 0.42 9.90
N LEU A 123 4.09 -0.41 9.32
CA LEU A 123 4.21 -1.86 9.32
C LEU A 123 4.43 -2.32 7.89
N GLN A 124 5.57 -2.96 7.64
CA GLN A 124 5.91 -3.57 6.37
C GLN A 124 6.06 -5.08 6.57
N ILE A 125 5.31 -5.84 5.79
CA ILE A 125 5.23 -7.30 5.84
C ILE A 125 5.56 -7.82 4.45
N GLU A 126 6.26 -8.95 4.42
CA GLU A 126 6.45 -9.78 3.23
C GLU A 126 5.98 -11.20 3.54
N GLY A 127 5.46 -11.90 2.54
CA GLY A 127 5.11 -13.31 2.69
C GLY A 127 4.67 -13.94 1.39
N CYS A 128 4.24 -15.19 1.45
CA CYS A 128 3.52 -15.85 0.38
C CYS A 128 2.68 -17.01 0.92
N ASP A 129 1.67 -17.37 0.14
CA ASP A 129 0.75 -18.47 0.36
C ASP A 129 0.01 -18.41 1.72
N SER A 130 -0.86 -19.38 1.95
CA SER A 130 -1.63 -19.54 3.18
C SER A 130 -1.09 -20.70 4.02
N GLY A 131 -1.46 -20.71 5.30
CA GLY A 131 -1.22 -21.80 6.25
C GLY A 131 -1.60 -23.21 5.77
N TRP A 132 -2.55 -23.32 4.83
CA TRP A 132 -3.01 -24.57 4.23
C TRP A 132 -2.34 -24.91 2.90
N GLY A 133 -1.56 -23.99 2.35
CA GLY A 133 -0.73 -24.24 1.18
C GLY A 133 0.35 -25.28 1.48
N GLY A 134 0.71 -26.07 0.47
CA GLY A 134 1.76 -27.09 0.57
C GLY A 134 3.15 -26.56 0.26
N ASP A 135 3.24 -25.41 -0.40
CA ASP A 135 4.49 -24.87 -0.91
C ASP A 135 5.12 -23.88 0.09
N ALA A 136 6.38 -23.48 -0.17
CA ALA A 136 7.24 -22.70 0.73
C ALA A 136 6.61 -21.37 1.20
N GLN A 137 5.73 -21.47 2.19
CA GLN A 137 4.88 -20.42 2.74
C GLN A 137 5.59 -19.67 3.86
N TYR A 138 5.37 -18.36 3.95
CA TYR A 138 5.89 -17.56 5.05
C TYR A 138 5.13 -16.25 5.23
N LEU A 139 5.31 -15.66 6.41
CA LEU A 139 5.01 -14.25 6.66
C LEU A 139 6.10 -13.71 7.58
N GLN A 140 6.67 -12.58 7.20
CA GLN A 140 7.77 -11.94 7.89
C GLN A 140 7.49 -10.44 8.03
N ILE A 141 7.64 -9.91 9.24
CA ILE A 141 7.63 -8.47 9.47
C ILE A 141 9.00 -7.94 9.04
N LYS A 142 9.05 -7.13 7.98
CA LYS A 142 10.27 -6.46 7.53
C LYS A 142 10.58 -5.27 8.39
N ARG A 143 9.57 -4.46 8.71
CA ARG A 143 9.73 -3.23 9.49
C ARG A 143 8.49 -3.01 10.32
N LEU A 144 8.69 -2.62 11.57
CA LEU A 144 7.62 -2.17 12.44
C LEU A 144 8.10 -0.95 13.21
N SER A 145 7.41 0.16 13.02
CA SER A 145 7.56 1.37 13.83
C SER A 145 6.18 1.87 14.20
N GLN A 146 5.95 2.03 15.49
CA GLN A 146 4.77 2.65 16.04
C GLN A 146 5.23 3.81 16.91
N THR A 147 4.47 4.90 16.94
CA THR A 147 4.82 6.09 17.74
C THR A 147 3.60 6.66 18.44
N TYR A 148 3.81 7.24 19.62
CA TYR A 148 2.83 7.87 20.51
C TYR A 148 1.83 6.91 21.16
N ARG A 149 1.25 5.99 20.37
CA ARG A 149 0.34 4.95 20.85
C ARG A 149 0.49 3.72 19.98
N GLU A 150 0.12 2.62 20.57
CA GLU A 150 0.02 1.34 19.91
C GLU A 150 -1.11 1.33 18.86
N THR A 151 -0.81 0.77 17.70
CA THR A 151 -1.67 0.82 16.51
C THR A 151 -1.91 -0.54 15.87
N VAL A 152 -1.06 -1.55 16.13
CA VAL A 152 -1.20 -2.90 15.58
C VAL A 152 -0.77 -3.97 16.58
N ARG A 153 -1.44 -5.13 16.50
CA ARG A 153 -1.20 -6.36 17.29
C ARG A 153 -1.36 -7.60 16.42
N LYS A 154 -0.80 -8.73 16.91
CA LYS A 154 -1.00 -10.09 16.36
C LYS A 154 -0.90 -10.18 14.83
N VAL A 155 0.16 -9.63 14.26
CA VAL A 155 0.49 -9.91 12.85
C VAL A 155 0.85 -11.40 12.75
N ALA A 156 0.12 -12.16 11.93
CA ALA A 156 0.29 -13.61 11.84
C ALA A 156 -0.02 -14.14 10.44
N HIS A 157 0.77 -15.12 10.00
CA HIS A 157 0.51 -15.87 8.76
C HIS A 157 -0.79 -16.65 8.82
N ARG A 158 -1.10 -17.20 10.01
CA ARG A 158 -2.37 -17.85 10.34
C ARG A 158 -3.06 -16.99 11.39
N MET A 159 -4.00 -16.15 10.96
CA MET A 159 -4.61 -15.15 11.85
C MET A 159 -5.32 -15.82 13.04
N MET A 160 -5.21 -15.22 14.22
CA MET A 160 -5.98 -15.64 15.39
C MET A 160 -7.49 -15.48 15.14
N CYS A 161 -8.24 -16.54 15.41
CA CYS A 161 -9.68 -16.65 15.14
C CYS A 161 -10.38 -17.55 16.16
N ILE A 162 -11.71 -17.52 16.17
CA ILE A 162 -12.58 -18.37 16.98
C ILE A 162 -13.29 -19.34 16.04
N VAL A 163 -13.25 -20.63 16.38
CA VAL A 163 -13.85 -21.67 15.54
C VAL A 163 -15.33 -21.86 15.84
N ARG A 164 -16.13 -21.97 14.79
CA ARG A 164 -17.57 -22.26 14.84
C ARG A 164 -17.90 -23.40 13.86
N PRO A 165 -18.96 -24.19 14.10
CA PRO A 165 -19.55 -25.01 13.04
C PRO A 165 -20.13 -24.11 11.94
N VAL A 166 -20.23 -24.63 10.72
CA VAL A 166 -20.92 -23.91 9.63
C VAL A 166 -22.42 -24.02 9.90
N ASP A 167 -22.94 -25.24 9.98
CA ASP A 167 -24.34 -25.56 10.24
C ASP A 167 -24.55 -26.64 11.33
N GLY A 168 -23.49 -27.30 11.81
CA GLY A 168 -23.56 -28.33 12.85
C GLY A 168 -23.85 -29.73 12.30
N SER A 169 -23.91 -29.90 10.98
CA SER A 169 -24.18 -31.20 10.34
C SER A 169 -22.98 -32.14 10.37
N ARG A 170 -21.78 -31.63 10.67
CA ARG A 170 -20.52 -32.38 10.61
C ARG A 170 -19.60 -32.05 11.79
N PRO A 171 -18.66 -32.95 12.13
CA PRO A 171 -17.59 -32.61 13.06
C PRO A 171 -16.78 -31.40 12.59
N ILE A 172 -16.33 -30.59 13.55
CA ILE A 172 -15.43 -29.48 13.24
C ILE A 172 -14.06 -30.03 12.83
N TYR A 173 -13.48 -29.47 11.76
CA TYR A 173 -12.16 -29.86 11.23
C TYR A 173 -11.09 -29.93 12.32
N SER A 174 -10.22 -30.95 12.23
CA SER A 174 -9.15 -31.21 13.21
C SER A 174 -9.62 -31.49 14.65
N GLY A 175 -10.91 -31.78 14.85
CA GLY A 175 -11.47 -32.16 16.16
C GLY A 175 -11.47 -31.04 17.20
N VAL A 176 -11.35 -29.77 16.78
CA VAL A 176 -11.40 -28.63 17.69
C VAL A 176 -12.84 -28.36 18.15
N THR A 177 -13.00 -27.77 19.34
CA THR A 177 -14.32 -27.49 19.90
C THR A 177 -14.79 -26.09 19.53
N SER A 178 -16.09 -25.92 19.24
CA SER A 178 -16.65 -24.59 18.97
C SER A 178 -16.35 -23.60 20.11
N GLY A 179 -15.95 -22.39 19.76
CA GLY A 179 -15.54 -21.35 20.69
C GLY A 179 -14.04 -21.39 21.05
N ASN A 180 -13.28 -22.42 20.63
CA ASN A 180 -11.84 -22.41 20.80
C ASN A 180 -11.19 -21.30 19.95
N VAL A 181 -10.19 -20.64 20.55
CA VAL A 181 -9.30 -19.73 19.83
C VAL A 181 -8.24 -20.57 19.11
N VAL A 182 -8.21 -20.47 17.79
CA VAL A 182 -7.33 -21.23 16.91
C VAL A 182 -6.69 -20.32 15.86
N ALA A 183 -5.83 -20.88 15.02
CA ALA A 183 -5.23 -20.16 13.91
C ALA A 183 -6.01 -20.47 12.60
N CYS A 184 -6.35 -19.43 11.84
CA CYS A 184 -7.00 -19.56 10.54
C CYS A 184 -5.95 -19.96 9.50
N THR A 185 -6.02 -21.17 8.98
CA THR A 185 -5.02 -21.70 8.05
C THR A 185 -5.12 -21.10 6.65
N VAL A 186 -6.24 -20.46 6.30
CA VAL A 186 -6.46 -19.90 4.95
C VAL A 186 -6.26 -18.39 4.85
N ARG A 187 -6.11 -17.69 5.98
CA ARG A 187 -6.00 -16.23 6.03
C ARG A 187 -4.88 -15.78 6.96
N SER A 188 -4.09 -14.84 6.46
CA SER A 188 -3.18 -14.04 7.28
C SER A 188 -3.92 -12.82 7.78
N GLY A 189 -3.39 -12.18 8.82
CA GLY A 189 -4.05 -11.02 9.37
C GLY A 189 -3.29 -10.34 10.50
N CYS A 190 -3.88 -9.27 10.99
CA CYS A 190 -3.47 -8.54 12.16
C CYS A 190 -4.68 -7.89 12.82
N TYR A 191 -4.46 -7.23 13.95
CA TYR A 191 -5.47 -6.43 14.62
C TYR A 191 -5.02 -4.97 14.66
N LEU A 192 -5.88 -4.05 14.24
CA LEU A 192 -5.61 -2.61 14.18
C LEU A 192 -6.43 -1.85 15.22
N ARG A 193 -5.84 -0.78 15.78
CA ARG A 193 -6.44 0.03 16.83
C ARG A 193 -7.68 0.79 16.34
N GLY A 194 -8.76 0.74 17.15
CA GLY A 194 -9.96 1.53 16.91
C GLY A 194 -9.74 3.04 17.03
N GLY A 195 -10.63 3.82 16.43
CA GLY A 195 -10.61 5.27 16.38
C GLY A 195 -9.63 5.86 15.37
N LEU A 196 -9.05 5.05 14.48
CA LEU A 196 -7.97 5.47 13.57
C LEU A 196 -8.23 5.04 12.12
N ARG A 197 -7.73 5.82 11.15
CA ARG A 197 -7.64 5.39 9.74
C ARG A 197 -6.25 4.91 9.37
N TYR A 198 -6.21 3.92 8.49
CA TYR A 198 -4.99 3.30 7.98
C TYR A 198 -5.01 3.25 6.46
N LYS A 199 -3.85 3.48 5.85
CA LYS A 199 -3.61 3.21 4.43
C LYS A 199 -2.90 1.87 4.33
N VAL A 200 -3.41 1.01 3.45
CA VAL A 200 -2.76 -0.26 3.12
C VAL A 200 -2.32 -0.23 1.67
N LEU A 201 -1.07 -0.62 1.41
CA LEU A 201 -0.51 -0.76 0.08
C LEU A 201 -0.06 -2.20 -0.13
N THR A 202 -0.44 -2.80 -1.25
CA THR A 202 -0.02 -4.16 -1.64
C THR A 202 0.58 -4.18 -3.04
N ASN A 203 1.41 -5.18 -3.36
CA ASN A 203 1.93 -5.40 -4.72
C ASN A 203 1.09 -6.36 -5.58
N TRP A 204 -0.04 -6.84 -5.04
CA TRP A 204 -1.04 -7.67 -5.73
C TRP A 204 -2.44 -7.18 -5.38
N ASN A 205 -3.43 -7.58 -6.17
CA ASN A 205 -4.84 -7.30 -5.87
C ASN A 205 -5.29 -8.16 -4.68
N ALA A 206 -5.07 -7.64 -3.47
CA ALA A 206 -5.32 -8.36 -2.24
C ALA A 206 -6.82 -8.39 -1.91
N ASP A 207 -7.34 -9.57 -1.54
CA ASP A 207 -8.65 -9.72 -0.88
C ASP A 207 -8.52 -9.30 0.59
N LEU A 208 -8.25 -8.01 0.79
CA LEU A 208 -8.08 -7.38 2.09
C LEU A 208 -9.46 -7.01 2.67
N LYS A 209 -9.74 -7.53 3.85
CA LYS A 209 -11.00 -7.33 4.58
C LYS A 209 -10.72 -6.89 6.02
N TYR A 210 -11.69 -6.24 6.62
CA TYR A 210 -11.66 -5.85 8.02
C TYR A 210 -13.08 -5.83 8.58
N SER A 211 -13.20 -5.84 9.91
CA SER A 211 -14.47 -5.68 10.60
C SER A 211 -14.44 -4.48 11.53
N ARG A 212 -15.58 -3.81 11.64
CA ARG A 212 -15.85 -2.76 12.62
C ARG A 212 -16.69 -3.26 13.80
N GLU A 213 -17.10 -4.53 13.78
CA GLU A 213 -17.97 -5.13 14.78
C GLU A 213 -17.19 -5.54 16.04
N LEU A 214 -17.85 -5.39 17.20
CA LEU A 214 -17.34 -5.89 18.48
C LEU A 214 -17.59 -7.39 18.64
N ASP A 215 -18.67 -7.90 18.04
CA ASP A 215 -19.04 -9.32 18.07
C ASP A 215 -18.28 -10.14 17.02
N GLU A 216 -18.48 -11.45 17.06
CA GLU A 216 -17.87 -12.38 16.10
C GLU A 216 -18.43 -12.18 14.69
N VAL A 217 -17.52 -11.91 13.76
CA VAL A 217 -17.79 -11.89 12.32
C VAL A 217 -17.09 -13.05 11.64
N GLU A 218 -17.70 -13.55 10.57
CA GLU A 218 -17.08 -14.59 9.76
C GLU A 218 -15.92 -14.04 8.94
N ILE A 219 -14.76 -14.70 9.06
CA ILE A 219 -13.60 -14.50 8.19
C ILE A 219 -13.80 -15.31 6.92
N THR A 220 -14.07 -16.60 7.09
CA THR A 220 -14.18 -17.61 6.03
C THR A 220 -14.75 -18.92 6.59
N ARG A 221 -15.20 -19.81 5.71
CA ARG A 221 -15.71 -21.14 6.05
C ARG A 221 -15.28 -22.17 5.02
N GLU A 222 -15.18 -23.42 5.43
CA GLU A 222 -14.79 -24.55 4.60
C GLU A 222 -15.57 -25.81 5.01
N THR A 223 -15.90 -26.67 4.04
CA THR A 223 -16.62 -27.93 4.29
C THR A 223 -16.09 -29.01 3.36
N SER A 224 -15.83 -30.22 3.87
CA SER A 224 -15.53 -31.40 3.05
C SER A 224 -16.60 -32.46 3.21
N SER A 225 -17.29 -32.79 2.12
CA SER A 225 -18.25 -33.92 2.08
C SER A 225 -17.55 -35.25 1.99
N LYS A 226 -16.35 -35.28 1.39
CA LYS A 226 -15.53 -36.49 1.26
C LYS A 226 -14.96 -36.93 2.60
N ASP A 227 -14.44 -35.98 3.36
CA ASP A 227 -13.73 -36.26 4.62
C ASP A 227 -14.60 -35.98 5.85
N ASN A 228 -15.88 -35.68 5.63
CA ASN A 228 -16.91 -35.45 6.65
C ASN A 228 -16.51 -34.45 7.75
N TRP A 229 -16.20 -33.21 7.36
CA TRP A 229 -15.94 -32.14 8.31
C TRP A 229 -16.45 -30.78 7.82
N GLU A 230 -16.61 -29.85 8.77
CA GLU A 230 -16.92 -28.44 8.53
C GLU A 230 -16.03 -27.54 9.41
N ILE A 231 -15.84 -26.28 9.02
CA ILE A 231 -15.20 -25.29 9.88
C ILE A 231 -15.57 -23.88 9.42
N LYS A 232 -15.92 -23.02 10.38
CA LYS A 232 -16.09 -21.59 10.18
C LYS A 232 -15.12 -20.86 11.10
N TRP A 233 -14.25 -20.04 10.52
CA TRP A 233 -13.38 -19.18 11.30
C TRP A 233 -14.01 -17.81 11.43
N THR A 234 -14.09 -17.33 12.67
CA THR A 234 -14.64 -16.03 13.02
C THR A 234 -13.60 -15.19 13.74
N ALA A 235 -13.74 -13.87 13.74
CA ALA A 235 -12.95 -12.98 14.58
C ALA A 235 -13.83 -11.87 15.13
N LYS A 236 -13.36 -11.26 16.21
CA LYS A 236 -14.05 -10.17 16.88
C LYS A 236 -13.04 -9.12 17.33
N ALA A 237 -13.52 -7.94 17.73
CA ALA A 237 -12.64 -6.98 18.37
C ALA A 237 -12.21 -7.46 19.77
N TYR A 238 -11.02 -7.05 20.20
CA TYR A 238 -10.49 -7.34 21.53
C TYR A 238 -10.09 -6.05 22.24
N SER A 239 -10.31 -5.98 23.55
CA SER A 239 -9.76 -4.90 24.37
C SER A 239 -8.22 -4.91 24.32
N ILE A 240 -7.57 -3.75 24.45
CA ILE A 240 -6.09 -3.63 24.52
C ILE A 240 -5.45 -4.42 25.66
N HIS A 241 -6.24 -4.78 26.67
CA HIS A 241 -5.80 -5.55 27.82
C HIS A 241 -6.09 -7.04 27.67
N ASP A 242 -6.69 -7.48 26.55
CA ASP A 242 -6.99 -8.88 26.33
C ASP A 242 -5.70 -9.69 26.09
N ALA A 243 -5.49 -10.72 26.92
CA ALA A 243 -4.32 -11.59 26.85
C ALA A 243 -4.20 -12.34 25.52
N LEU A 244 -5.30 -12.55 24.80
CA LEU A 244 -5.30 -13.19 23.48
C LEU A 244 -4.55 -12.35 22.44
N LEU A 245 -4.45 -11.02 22.61
CA LEU A 245 -3.63 -10.16 21.75
C LEU A 245 -2.11 -10.36 21.96
N GLY A 246 -1.72 -11.14 22.96
CA GLY A 246 -0.34 -11.55 23.19
C GLY A 246 0.61 -10.38 23.46
N GLU A 247 1.89 -10.61 23.17
CA GLU A 247 2.94 -9.63 23.45
C GLU A 247 2.78 -8.33 22.69
N ARG A 248 3.23 -7.27 23.35
CA ARG A 248 3.16 -5.94 22.81
C ARG A 248 4.29 -5.70 21.84
N TYR A 249 4.00 -5.20 20.65
CA TYR A 249 5.03 -4.61 19.82
C TYR A 249 5.51 -3.31 20.47
N PRO A 250 6.83 -3.14 20.66
CA PRO A 250 7.38 -1.95 21.31
C PRO A 250 7.13 -0.69 20.47
N GLU A 251 7.06 0.45 21.15
CA GLU A 251 7.10 1.75 20.49
C GLU A 251 8.54 2.05 20.07
N ILE A 252 8.81 2.05 18.77
CA ILE A 252 10.14 2.32 18.23
C ILE A 252 10.01 3.41 17.15
N ARG A 253 10.68 4.55 17.37
CA ARG A 253 10.68 5.68 16.41
C ARG A 253 11.43 5.38 15.13
N ASN A 254 12.46 4.54 15.19
CA ASN A 254 13.24 4.10 14.06
C ASN A 254 12.78 2.69 13.66
N ALA A 255 12.45 2.49 12.39
CA ALA A 255 12.00 1.19 11.91
C ALA A 255 13.17 0.20 11.83
N PHE A 256 13.49 -0.46 12.95
CA PHE A 256 14.42 -1.59 12.98
C PHE A 256 13.68 -2.89 12.61
N GLN A 257 14.39 -3.83 12.02
CA GLN A 257 13.87 -5.18 11.81
C GLN A 257 13.72 -5.84 13.18
N GLN A 258 12.49 -6.03 13.68
CA GLN A 258 12.23 -6.73 14.94
C GLN A 258 12.88 -8.12 14.98
N THR A 259 13.03 -8.76 13.83
CA THR A 259 13.72 -10.05 13.68
C THR A 259 15.24 -9.92 13.78
N ASN A 260 15.83 -8.78 13.42
CA ASN A 260 17.27 -8.57 13.61
C ASN A 260 17.60 -8.35 15.09
N GLU A 261 16.74 -7.66 15.84
CA GLU A 261 16.89 -7.54 17.31
C GLU A 261 16.88 -8.94 17.94
N LEU A 262 15.91 -9.80 17.59
CA LEU A 262 15.81 -11.16 18.13
C LEU A 262 16.95 -12.11 17.71
N LEU A 263 17.49 -11.96 16.50
CA LEU A 263 18.51 -12.87 15.94
C LEU A 263 19.95 -12.41 16.21
N PHE A 264 20.21 -11.11 16.30
CA PHE A 264 21.57 -10.55 16.24
C PHE A 264 21.95 -9.63 17.41
N GLU A 265 21.05 -9.28 18.33
CA GLU A 265 21.47 -8.59 19.55
C GLU A 265 22.02 -9.58 20.59
N ALA A 266 23.08 -9.16 21.29
CA ALA A 266 23.63 -9.92 22.40
C ALA A 266 22.57 -10.01 23.50
N LYS A 267 22.15 -11.24 23.83
CA LYS A 267 21.27 -11.47 24.97
C LYS A 267 22.02 -11.09 26.24
N SER A 268 21.60 -10.00 26.88
CA SER A 268 22.09 -9.55 28.19
C SER A 268 21.61 -10.47 29.30
#